data_AF-A0A5K1AFT8-F1
#
_entry.id   AF-A0A5K1AFT8-F1
#
_cell.length_a   1.000
_cell.length_b   1.000
_cell.length_c   1.000
_cell.angle_alpha   90.00
_cell.angle_beta   90.00
_cell.angle_gamma   90.00
#
_symmetry.space_group_name_H-M   'P 1'
#
loop_
_entity.id
_entity.type
_entity.pdbx_description
1 polymer ?
#
loop_
_entity_poly.entity_id
_entity_poly.type
_entity_poly.pdbx_seq_one_letter_code
_entity_poly.pdbx_strand_id
1 'polypeptide(L)'
;MFSWLARAAAACIGPVLQFRPSSKDEDDRDDSLLWSRDLCPHSAGEFSIGVVQANERIEDHSQVETGSAGTFVGIYDGHGGPEASCFVLDHLFPHLM
;
A
#
# COMPACT_ATOMS: atom_id res chain seq x y z
N MET A 1 19.56 -19.91 11.57
CA MET A 1 18.63 -21.01 11.20
C MET A 1 17.18 -20.80 11.67
N PHE A 2 16.86 -19.77 12.47
CA PHE A 2 15.48 -19.44 12.89
C PHE A 2 15.00 -18.03 12.46
N SER A 3 15.68 -17.39 11.50
CA SER A 3 15.35 -16.02 11.07
C SER A 3 13.94 -15.90 10.47
N TRP A 4 13.44 -16.95 9.82
CA TRP A 4 12.09 -16.97 9.27
C TRP A 4 11.00 -16.95 10.36
N LEU A 5 11.23 -17.66 11.48
CA LEU A 5 10.34 -17.65 12.64
C LEU A 5 10.32 -16.27 13.31
N ALA A 6 11.48 -15.63 13.43
CA ALA A 6 11.57 -14.26 13.95
C ALA A 6 10.87 -13.24 13.02
N ARG A 7 11.01 -13.37 11.69
CA ARG A 7 10.31 -12.54 10.70
C ARG A 7 8.80 -12.75 10.73
N ALA A 8 8.35 -13.99 10.81
CA ALA A 8 6.94 -14.34 10.93
C ALA A 8 6.34 -13.81 12.23
N ALA A 9 7.01 -14.00 13.36
CA ALA A 9 6.57 -13.46 14.64
C ALA A 9 6.52 -11.91 14.63
N ALA A 10 7.53 -11.25 14.08
CA ALA A 10 7.55 -9.78 13.96
C ALA A 10 6.40 -9.26 13.07
N ALA A 11 6.12 -9.92 11.95
CA ALA A 11 5.02 -9.56 11.05
C ALA A 11 3.63 -9.82 11.68
N CYS A 12 3.51 -10.83 12.57
CA CYS A 12 2.25 -11.14 13.24
C CYS A 12 2.03 -10.40 14.57
N ILE A 13 3.05 -9.75 15.15
CA ILE A 13 2.96 -9.06 16.45
C ILE A 13 3.10 -7.53 16.29
N GLY A 14 3.53 -7.07 15.12
CA GLY A 14 3.69 -5.66 14.80
C GLY A 14 2.36 -4.90 14.67
N PRO A 15 2.40 -3.55 14.77
CA PRO A 15 1.26 -2.72 14.42
C PRO A 15 0.89 -2.89 12.95
N VAL A 16 -0.37 -2.60 12.61
CA VAL A 16 -0.82 -2.58 11.23
C VAL A 16 0.06 -1.63 10.42
N LEU A 17 0.70 -2.15 9.37
CA LEU A 17 1.54 -1.35 8.48
C LEU A 17 0.72 -0.91 7.28
N GLN A 18 0.57 0.42 7.14
CA GLN A 18 -0.17 1.05 6.07
C GLN A 18 0.78 1.53 4.96
N PHE A 19 0.50 1.13 3.73
CA PHE A 19 1.23 1.57 2.54
C PHE A 19 0.29 2.30 1.60
N ARG A 20 0.51 3.59 1.36
CA ARG A 20 -0.33 4.44 0.51
C ARG A 20 0.53 5.31 -0.40
N PRO A 21 0.10 5.60 -1.64
CA PRO A 21 0.68 6.65 -2.45
C PRO A 21 0.63 7.98 -1.69
N SER A 22 1.78 8.63 -1.52
CA SER A 22 1.85 10.02 -1.07
C SER A 22 1.97 10.88 -2.32
N SER A 23 1.18 11.96 -2.42
CA SER A 23 1.50 13.03 -3.36
C SER A 23 2.89 13.55 -2.98
N LYS A 24 3.92 13.26 -3.79
CA LYS A 24 5.26 13.82 -3.58
C LYS A 24 5.23 15.28 -4.00
N ASP A 25 5.64 16.17 -3.11
CA ASP A 25 6.07 17.53 -3.50
C ASP A 25 7.29 17.42 -4.43
N GLU A 26 7.36 18.30 -5.43
CA GLU A 26 8.06 18.20 -6.72
C GLU A 26 9.61 18.07 -6.73
N ASP A 27 10.30 17.56 -5.70
CA ASP A 27 11.75 17.78 -5.54
C ASP A 27 12.69 16.55 -5.64
N ASP A 28 12.26 15.44 -6.26
CA ASP A 28 13.19 14.33 -6.57
C ASP A 28 13.05 13.85 -8.01
N ARG A 29 14.20 13.82 -8.71
CA ARG A 29 14.37 13.38 -10.11
C ARG A 29 14.27 11.85 -10.26
N ASP A 30 13.17 11.29 -9.79
CA ASP A 30 12.74 9.90 -9.99
C ASP A 30 11.38 9.96 -10.66
N ASP A 31 11.10 9.09 -11.64
CA ASP A 31 9.91 9.13 -12.52
C ASP A 31 8.69 9.68 -11.78
N SER A 32 8.32 10.96 -12.01
CA SER A 32 7.33 11.66 -11.17
C SER A 32 5.94 11.01 -11.23
N LEU A 33 5.75 10.14 -12.22
CA LEU A 33 4.53 9.39 -12.50
C LEU A 33 4.51 8.02 -11.79
N LEU A 34 5.62 7.54 -11.25
CA LEU A 34 5.73 6.26 -10.57
C LEU A 34 5.83 6.46 -9.07
N TRP A 35 4.87 5.93 -8.33
CA TRP A 35 5.04 5.68 -6.90
C TRP A 35 5.19 4.18 -6.70
N SER A 36 6.27 3.77 -6.04
CA SER A 36 6.46 2.37 -5.67
C SER A 36 7.11 2.25 -4.31
N ARG A 37 6.88 1.09 -3.70
CA ARG A 37 7.54 0.63 -2.48
C ARG A 37 8.37 -0.60 -2.84
N ASP A 38 9.64 -0.58 -2.45
CA ASP A 38 10.52 -1.73 -2.51
C ASP A 38 9.93 -2.92 -1.72
N LEU A 39 10.53 -4.10 -1.94
CA LEU A 39 10.14 -5.33 -1.25
C LEU A 39 10.07 -5.13 0.27
N CYS A 40 8.87 -5.28 0.79
CA CYS A 40 8.51 -5.20 2.20
C CYS A 40 8.43 -6.62 2.79
N PRO A 41 9.01 -6.85 3.97
CA PRO A 41 8.89 -8.13 4.67
C PRO A 41 7.45 -8.46 5.05
N HIS A 42 7.08 -9.74 4.91
CA HIS A 42 5.78 -10.28 5.29
C HIS A 42 5.94 -11.65 5.96
N SER A 43 4.96 -12.08 6.77
CA SER A 43 4.99 -13.38 7.45
C SER A 43 5.09 -14.57 6.48
N ALA A 44 4.57 -14.40 5.25
CA ALA A 44 4.59 -15.37 4.17
C ALA A 44 5.63 -15.07 3.06
N GLY A 45 6.58 -14.15 3.28
CA GLY A 45 7.60 -13.81 2.28
C GLY A 45 7.89 -12.32 2.19
N GLU A 46 7.81 -11.77 0.97
CA GLU A 46 8.06 -10.36 0.67
C GLU A 46 7.05 -9.89 -0.38
N PHE A 47 6.66 -8.62 -0.33
CA PHE A 47 5.77 -8.01 -1.34
C PHE A 47 6.23 -6.61 -1.68
N SER A 48 5.93 -6.14 -2.89
CA SER A 48 6.07 -4.73 -3.27
C SER A 48 4.71 -4.22 -3.75
N ILE A 49 4.58 -2.90 -3.83
CA ILE A 49 3.40 -2.25 -4.38
C ILE A 49 3.85 -1.05 -5.20
N GLY A 50 3.15 -0.76 -6.29
CA GLY A 50 3.39 0.43 -7.08
C GLY A 50 2.17 0.83 -7.88
N VAL A 51 2.13 2.11 -8.22
CA VAL A 51 1.14 2.73 -9.09
C VAL A 51 1.87 3.60 -10.11
N VAL A 52 1.46 3.48 -11.36
CA VAL A 52 1.99 4.27 -12.48
C VAL A 52 0.88 5.17 -12.97
N GLN A 53 1.13 6.47 -12.96
CA GLN A 53 0.20 7.47 -13.46
C GLN A 53 0.17 7.45 -15.00
N ALA A 54 -1.01 7.14 -15.55
CA ALA A 54 -1.26 7.19 -16.99
C ALA A 54 -2.07 8.44 -17.43
N ASN A 55 -2.95 8.93 -16.56
CA ASN A 55 -3.81 10.10 -16.80
C ASN A 55 -3.16 11.40 -16.27
N GLU A 56 -3.73 12.56 -16.62
CA GLU A 56 -3.27 13.87 -16.13
C GLU A 56 -3.29 13.96 -14.60
N ARG A 57 -4.24 13.27 -13.95
CA ARG A 57 -4.34 13.12 -12.50
C ARG A 57 -4.35 11.64 -12.18
N ILE A 58 -3.70 11.26 -11.08
CA ILE A 58 -3.76 9.89 -10.58
C ILE A 58 -5.15 9.63 -9.98
N GLU A 59 -5.90 8.75 -10.60
CA GLU A 59 -7.23 8.33 -10.12
C GLU A 59 -7.12 6.98 -9.39
N ASP A 60 -6.17 6.14 -9.77
CA ASP A 60 -5.93 4.84 -9.15
C ASP A 60 -5.26 4.98 -7.79
N HIS A 61 -5.84 4.33 -6.79
CA HIS A 61 -5.30 4.27 -5.44
C HIS A 61 -5.17 2.83 -4.99
N SER A 62 -4.20 2.57 -4.11
CA SER A 62 -3.98 1.25 -3.57
C SER A 62 -3.53 1.34 -2.12
N GLN A 63 -3.87 0.32 -1.33
CA GLN A 63 -3.31 0.15 0.00
C GLN A 63 -3.01 -1.29 0.33
N VAL A 64 -2.02 -1.47 1.19
CA VAL A 64 -1.77 -2.74 1.87
C VAL A 64 -1.78 -2.47 3.36
N GLU A 65 -2.48 -3.32 4.10
CA GLU A 65 -2.54 -3.33 5.56
C GLU A 65 -2.19 -4.75 6.02
N THR A 66 -1.03 -4.92 6.66
CA THR A 66 -0.60 -6.22 7.18
C THR A 66 -0.86 -6.30 8.68
N GLY A 67 -1.52 -7.36 9.15
CA GLY A 67 -1.76 -7.59 10.58
C GLY A 67 -1.62 -9.05 10.99
N SER A 68 -1.81 -9.32 12.28
CA SER A 68 -1.70 -10.66 12.87
C SER A 68 -2.69 -11.68 12.30
N ALA A 69 -3.89 -11.21 11.94
CA ALA A 69 -4.99 -12.05 11.45
C ALA A 69 -4.98 -12.24 9.92
N GLY A 70 -4.15 -11.48 9.19
CA GLY A 70 -4.09 -11.53 7.74
C GLY A 70 -3.62 -10.23 7.13
N THR A 71 -3.70 -10.16 5.80
CA THR A 71 -3.30 -9.00 5.01
C THR A 71 -4.47 -8.53 4.17
N PHE A 72 -4.81 -7.26 4.30
CA PHE A 72 -5.76 -6.60 3.42
C PHE A 72 -5.01 -5.93 2.28
N VAL A 73 -5.47 -6.17 1.05
CA VAL A 73 -4.94 -5.55 -0.17
C VAL A 73 -6.10 -4.90 -0.91
N GLY A 74 -6.04 -3.59 -1.09
CA GLY A 74 -7.03 -2.81 -1.83
C GLY A 74 -6.41 -2.20 -3.08
N ILE A 75 -7.06 -2.42 -4.23
CA ILE A 75 -6.75 -1.79 -5.52
C ILE A 75 -8.03 -1.13 -6.00
N TYR A 76 -7.98 0.18 -6.21
CA TYR A 76 -9.14 1.02 -6.51
C TYR A 76 -8.87 1.78 -7.81
N ASP A 77 -9.52 1.34 -8.89
CA ASP A 77 -9.53 2.01 -10.20
C ASP A 77 -10.49 3.21 -10.11
N GLY A 78 -9.95 4.42 -10.21
CA GLY A 78 -10.72 5.66 -10.11
C GLY A 78 -11.18 6.16 -11.48
N HIS A 79 -12.34 6.82 -11.55
CA HIS A 79 -12.83 7.39 -12.79
C HIS A 79 -13.65 8.66 -12.57
N GLY A 80 -13.37 9.68 -13.38
CA GLY A 80 -14.06 10.98 -13.30
C GLY A 80 -13.54 11.85 -12.15
N GLY A 81 -12.29 11.61 -11.73
CA GLY A 81 -11.62 12.20 -10.58
C GLY A 81 -11.19 11.15 -9.53
N PRO A 82 -10.24 11.51 -8.63
CA PRO A 82 -9.72 10.61 -7.60
C PRO A 82 -10.64 10.45 -6.39
N GLU A 83 -11.75 11.18 -6.31
CA GLU A 83 -12.55 11.34 -5.09
C GLU A 83 -13.12 10.01 -4.61
N ALA A 84 -13.61 9.16 -5.52
CA ALA A 84 -14.20 7.87 -5.18
C ALA A 84 -13.15 6.87 -4.68
N SER A 85 -12.02 6.74 -5.38
CA SER A 85 -10.93 5.84 -4.99
C SER A 85 -10.24 6.31 -3.69
N CYS A 86 -10.07 7.62 -3.49
CA CYS A 86 -9.63 8.19 -2.21
C CYS A 86 -10.64 7.91 -1.08
N PHE A 87 -11.93 8.07 -1.33
CA PHE A 87 -12.95 7.77 -0.33
C PHE A 87 -12.86 6.30 0.12
N VAL A 88 -12.73 5.37 -0.82
CA VAL A 88 -12.56 3.94 -0.50
C VAL A 88 -11.25 3.68 0.25
N LEU A 89 -10.14 4.28 -0.18
CA LEU A 89 -8.85 4.21 0.50
C LEU A 89 -8.96 4.58 1.99
N ASP A 90 -9.62 5.70 2.29
CA ASP A 90 -9.69 6.21 3.66
C ASP A 90 -10.71 5.49 4.54
N HIS A 91 -11.78 4.94 3.97
CA HIS A 91 -12.91 4.45 4.75
C HIS A 91 -13.05 2.93 4.73
N LEU A 92 -12.64 2.20 3.69
CA LEU A 92 -12.99 0.78 3.57
C LEU A 92 -12.37 -0.09 4.67
N PHE A 93 -11.06 0.01 4.90
CA PHE A 93 -10.38 -0.84 5.88
C PHE A 93 -10.83 -0.61 7.33
N PRO A 94 -11.02 0.64 7.81
CA PRO A 94 -11.61 0.87 9.14
C PRO A 94 -12.99 0.23 9.35
N HIS A 95 -13.76 -0.05 8.28
CA HIS A 95 -15.05 -0.75 8.39
C HIS A 95 -14.94 -2.28 8.32
N LEU A 96 -13.75 -2.82 8.03
CA LEU A 96 -13.47 -4.26 7.98
C LEU A 96 -12.80 -4.78 9.27
N MET A 97 -12.34 -3.88 10.14
CA MET A 97 -11.72 -4.18 11.43
C MET A 97 -12.69 -4.07 12.60
#